data_AF-A0A938GT63-F1
#
_entry.id   AF-A0A938GT63-F1
#
_cell.length_a   1.000
_cell.length_b   1.000
_cell.length_c   1.000
_cell.angle_alpha   90.00
_cell.angle_beta   90.00
_cell.angle_gamma   90.00
#
_symmetry.space_group_name_H-M   'P 1'
#
loop_
_entity.id
_entity.type
_entity.pdbx_description
1 polymer ?
#
loop_
_entity_poly.entity_id
_entity_poly.type
_entity_poly.pdbx_seq_one_letter_code
_entity_poly.pdbx_strand_id
1 'polypeptide(L)'
;MKIISVFLSVLTLVACTSVQTTTRVSTSLRAQEYNSVASRYLEQPTFVEMATLNDGTQLLIVDMKLYAVPSFYSGLRASGAAAEALRHSRIGFGKNQVTGYVAAIDKFLEWATLASERKDAFTKEISSVPTGRGALKFTFHSGNDRSHFLAVAWSAMGTTIDEKAQYFDISNAKELKRLLLAFASDSIQRTNIDSIYK
;
A
#
# COMPACT_ATOMS: atom_id res chain seq x y z
N MET A 1 38.14 -16.60 45.96
CA MET A 1 37.50 -17.57 45.05
C MET A 1 36.22 -16.95 44.51
N LYS A 2 36.18 -16.84 43.17
CA LYS A 2 35.10 -16.49 42.22
C LYS A 2 33.73 -16.02 42.80
N ILE A 3 33.49 -14.71 42.74
CA ILE A 3 32.14 -14.14 42.70
C ILE A 3 31.73 -14.11 41.22
N ILE A 4 30.73 -14.91 40.88
CA ILE A 4 30.14 -15.02 39.55
C ILE A 4 29.37 -13.73 39.29
N SER A 5 29.91 -12.84 38.45
CA SER A 5 29.15 -11.73 37.88
C SER A 5 28.24 -12.27 36.78
N VAL A 6 26.97 -12.46 37.13
CA VAL A 6 25.88 -12.68 36.17
C VAL A 6 25.67 -11.36 35.44
N PHE A 7 26.22 -11.26 34.24
CA PHE A 7 25.96 -10.13 33.36
C PHE A 7 24.51 -10.20 32.89
N LEU A 8 23.75 -9.22 33.34
CA LEU A 8 22.34 -8.98 33.08
C LEU A 8 22.11 -8.82 31.58
N SER A 9 21.52 -9.86 30.97
CA SER A 9 20.98 -9.85 29.61
C SER A 9 19.89 -8.79 29.50
N VAL A 10 20.23 -7.62 28.96
CA VAL A 10 19.27 -6.59 28.57
C VAL A 10 18.48 -7.14 27.38
N LEU A 11 17.30 -7.70 27.67
CA LEU A 11 16.25 -7.97 26.70
C LEU A 11 15.87 -6.64 26.03
N THR A 12 16.37 -6.39 24.83
CA THR A 12 15.77 -5.40 23.93
C THR A 12 14.47 -5.98 23.42
N LEU A 13 13.39 -5.79 24.18
CA LEU A 13 12.02 -5.92 23.71
C LEU A 13 11.81 -4.85 22.63
N VAL A 14 12.06 -5.22 21.37
CA VAL A 14 11.60 -4.43 20.23
C VAL A 14 10.07 -4.41 20.34
N ALA A 15 9.51 -3.26 20.73
CA ALA A 15 8.08 -3.07 20.84
C ALA A 15 7.44 -3.32 19.46
N CYS A 16 6.83 -4.48 19.27
CA CYS A 16 5.96 -4.73 18.13
C CYS A 16 4.73 -3.85 18.28
N THR A 17 4.69 -2.71 17.59
CA THR A 17 3.49 -1.88 17.48
C THR A 17 2.40 -2.67 16.75
N SER A 18 1.32 -3.03 17.47
CA SER A 18 0.14 -3.67 16.88
C SER A 18 -0.92 -2.64 16.50
N VAL A 19 -1.89 -3.05 15.68
CA VAL A 19 -3.06 -2.25 15.35
C VAL A 19 -4.01 -2.23 16.55
N GLN A 20 -4.45 -1.05 16.98
CA GLN A 20 -5.39 -0.87 18.08
C GLN A 20 -6.83 -0.82 17.58
N THR A 21 -7.09 -0.01 16.55
CA THR A 21 -8.42 0.17 15.95
C THR A 21 -8.32 0.26 14.44
N THR A 22 -9.34 -0.26 13.75
CA THR A 22 -9.55 -0.06 12.32
C THR A 22 -10.95 0.48 12.08
N THR A 23 -11.12 1.32 11.05
CA THR A 23 -12.43 1.82 10.65
C THR A 23 -12.51 1.89 9.14
N ARG A 24 -13.60 1.36 8.59
CA ARG A 24 -13.88 1.34 7.16
C ARG A 24 -14.04 2.77 6.62
N VAL A 25 -13.44 3.04 5.47
CA VAL A 25 -13.64 4.28 4.70
C VAL A 25 -14.45 3.96 3.46
N SER A 26 -15.58 4.65 3.28
CA SER A 26 -16.37 4.56 2.06
C SER A 26 -15.68 5.35 0.94
N THR A 27 -15.37 4.69 -0.17
CA THR A 27 -14.67 5.29 -1.32
C THR A 27 -14.92 4.49 -2.58
N SER A 28 -14.78 5.14 -3.73
CA SER A 28 -14.77 4.51 -5.04
C SER A 28 -13.39 4.02 -5.48
N LEU A 29 -12.35 4.13 -4.64
CA LEU A 29 -10.99 3.71 -4.99
C LEU A 29 -10.95 2.22 -5.36
N ARG A 30 -10.38 1.93 -6.53
CA ARG A 30 -10.14 0.57 -7.02
C ARG A 30 -8.68 0.42 -7.42
N ALA A 31 -8.03 -0.59 -6.86
CA ALA A 31 -6.72 -1.03 -7.30
C ALA A 31 -6.87 -2.14 -8.34
N GLN A 32 -5.86 -2.28 -9.18
CA GLN A 32 -5.83 -3.19 -10.31
C GLN A 32 -4.62 -4.11 -10.23
N GLU A 33 -4.78 -5.30 -10.80
CA GLU A 33 -3.72 -6.30 -11.01
C GLU A 33 -3.74 -6.74 -12.47
N TYR A 34 -2.57 -7.05 -13.03
CA TYR A 34 -2.49 -7.58 -14.39
C TYR A 34 -3.07 -8.99 -14.45
N ASN A 35 -4.04 -9.19 -15.33
CA ASN A 35 -4.61 -10.50 -15.62
C ASN A 35 -4.01 -11.04 -16.92
N SER A 36 -3.24 -12.12 -16.82
CA SER A 36 -2.57 -12.74 -17.98
C SER A 36 -3.54 -13.34 -18.99
N VAL A 37 -4.67 -13.89 -18.53
CA VAL A 37 -5.70 -14.50 -19.39
C VAL A 37 -6.41 -13.43 -20.22
N ALA A 38 -6.76 -12.30 -19.61
CA ALA A 38 -7.42 -11.18 -20.28
C ALA A 38 -6.44 -10.20 -20.95
N SER A 39 -5.14 -10.39 -20.74
CA SER A 39 -4.03 -9.53 -21.18
C SER A 39 -4.23 -8.05 -20.88
N ARG A 40 -4.75 -7.75 -19.68
CA ARG A 40 -5.04 -6.38 -19.25
C ARG A 40 -5.07 -6.26 -17.73
N TYR A 41 -4.90 -5.04 -17.24
CA TYR A 41 -5.12 -4.70 -15.84
C TYR A 41 -6.62 -4.72 -15.53
N LEU A 42 -7.01 -5.45 -14.50
CA LEU A 42 -8.39 -5.60 -14.06
C LEU A 42 -8.54 -5.19 -12.60
N GLU A 43 -9.64 -4.52 -12.30
CA GLU A 43 -10.00 -4.12 -10.95
C GLU A 43 -10.13 -5.33 -10.04
N GLN A 44 -9.56 -5.22 -8.84
CA GLN A 44 -9.69 -6.19 -7.78
C GLN A 44 -10.59 -5.66 -6.66
N PRO A 45 -11.21 -6.55 -5.85
CA PRO A 45 -11.85 -6.15 -4.61
C PRO A 45 -10.88 -5.32 -3.76
N THR A 46 -11.21 -4.05 -3.58
CA THR A 46 -10.35 -3.05 -2.95
C THR A 46 -11.07 -2.42 -1.77
N PHE A 47 -10.35 -2.33 -0.66
CA PHE A 47 -10.89 -1.99 0.63
C PHE A 47 -10.01 -0.91 1.29
N VAL A 48 -10.59 0.25 1.65
CA VAL A 48 -9.85 1.31 2.37
C VAL A 48 -10.25 1.39 3.84
N GLU A 49 -9.25 1.46 4.71
CA GLU A 49 -9.41 1.50 6.16
C GLU A 49 -8.51 2.58 6.75
N MET A 50 -8.94 3.22 7.84
CA MET A 50 -8.03 3.94 8.73
C MET A 50 -7.67 3.03 9.89
N ALA A 51 -6.38 2.93 10.19
CA ALA A 51 -5.87 2.20 11.33
C ALA A 51 -5.14 3.15 12.29
N THR A 52 -5.36 2.96 13.59
CA THR A 52 -4.53 3.58 14.63
C THR A 52 -3.71 2.49 15.27
N LEU A 53 -2.38 2.65 15.30
CA LEU A 53 -1.46 1.76 15.99
C LEU A 53 -1.40 2.11 17.48
N ASN A 54 -0.89 1.20 18.31
CA ASN A 54 -0.79 1.41 19.77
C ASN A 54 0.07 2.63 20.16
N ASP A 55 0.98 3.06 19.29
CA ASP A 55 1.82 4.25 19.51
C ASP A 55 1.14 5.55 19.04
N GLY A 56 -0.13 5.49 18.65
CA GLY A 56 -0.90 6.62 18.11
C GLY A 56 -0.68 6.89 16.63
N THR A 57 0.23 6.17 15.97
CA THR A 57 0.45 6.33 14.52
C THR A 57 -0.81 5.99 13.75
N GLN A 58 -1.23 6.91 12.88
CA GLN A 58 -2.37 6.70 12.00
C GLN A 58 -1.90 6.28 10.61
N LEU A 59 -2.57 5.28 10.05
CA LEU A 59 -2.37 4.79 8.69
C LEU A 59 -3.68 4.82 7.91
N LEU A 60 -3.62 5.24 6.65
CA LEU A 60 -4.64 4.90 5.66
C LEU A 60 -4.18 3.63 4.95
N ILE A 61 -4.94 2.54 5.07
CA ILE A 61 -4.60 1.25 4.49
C ILE A 61 -5.48 1.01 3.27
N VAL A 62 -4.86 0.72 2.13
CA VAL A 62 -5.51 0.18 0.95
C VAL A 62 -5.23 -1.32 0.89
N ASP A 63 -6.26 -2.12 1.07
CA ASP A 63 -6.23 -3.58 0.99
C ASP A 63 -6.83 -4.02 -0.35
N MET A 64 -6.07 -4.80 -1.12
CA MET A 64 -6.47 -5.33 -2.41
C MET A 64 -6.30 -6.85 -2.40
N LYS A 65 -7.36 -7.58 -2.76
CA LYS A 65 -7.26 -9.02 -2.98
C LYS A 65 -6.50 -9.33 -4.28
N LEU A 66 -5.58 -10.27 -4.23
CA LEU A 66 -4.74 -10.71 -5.35
C LEU A 66 -5.34 -11.95 -6.03
N TYR A 67 -5.05 -12.13 -7.33
CA TYR A 67 -5.44 -13.34 -8.05
C TYR A 67 -4.81 -14.61 -7.48
N ALA A 68 -3.54 -14.52 -7.08
CA ALA A 68 -2.77 -15.64 -6.57
C ALA A 68 -1.90 -15.22 -5.38
N VAL A 69 -1.41 -16.22 -4.64
CA VAL A 69 -0.35 -15.99 -3.67
C VAL A 69 0.92 -15.65 -4.46
N PRO A 70 1.59 -14.52 -4.16
CA PRO A 70 2.84 -14.15 -4.82
C PRO A 70 3.90 -15.26 -4.68
N SER A 71 4.70 -15.45 -5.72
CA SER A 71 5.80 -16.42 -5.75
C SER A 71 6.83 -16.16 -4.66
N PHE A 72 6.97 -14.90 -4.22
CA PHE A 72 7.76 -14.54 -3.05
C PHE A 72 7.41 -15.37 -1.79
N TYR A 73 6.17 -15.85 -1.69
CA TYR A 73 5.69 -16.69 -0.59
C TYR A 73 5.51 -18.17 -0.98
N SER A 74 5.90 -18.58 -2.20
CA SER A 74 5.80 -19.97 -2.66
C SER A 74 6.82 -20.84 -1.92
N GLY A 75 6.40 -21.42 -0.80
CA GLY A 75 7.26 -22.18 0.10
C GLY A 75 6.87 -22.03 1.56
N LEU A 76 6.14 -20.97 1.90
CA LEU A 76 5.53 -20.86 3.23
C LEU A 76 4.35 -21.81 3.35
N ARG A 77 4.42 -22.71 4.33
CA ARG A 77 3.29 -23.50 4.79
C ARG A 77 2.39 -22.62 5.67
N ALA A 78 1.57 -21.80 5.04
CA ALA A 78 0.51 -21.07 5.72
C ALA A 78 -0.82 -21.82 5.58
N SER A 79 -1.65 -21.82 6.62
CA SER A 79 -3.00 -22.39 6.60
C SER A 79 -3.99 -21.42 7.25
N GLY A 80 -5.28 -21.62 6.96
CA GLY A 80 -6.36 -20.78 7.50
C GLY A 80 -6.17 -19.29 7.19
N ALA A 81 -6.38 -18.45 8.20
CA ALA A 81 -6.29 -16.98 8.07
C ALA A 81 -4.92 -16.49 7.56
N ALA A 82 -3.83 -17.19 7.91
CA ALA A 82 -2.49 -16.81 7.45
C ALA A 82 -2.34 -17.00 5.94
N ALA A 83 -2.91 -18.06 5.38
CA ALA A 83 -2.90 -18.29 3.93
C ALA A 83 -3.74 -17.25 3.18
N GLU A 84 -4.88 -16.84 3.76
CA GLU A 84 -5.71 -15.78 3.16
C GLU A 84 -5.00 -14.43 3.18
N ALA A 85 -4.34 -14.06 4.28
CA ALA A 85 -3.58 -12.81 4.38
C ALA A 85 -2.48 -12.69 3.30
N LEU A 86 -1.91 -13.81 2.83
CA LEU A 86 -0.93 -13.80 1.75
C LEU A 86 -1.53 -13.40 0.40
N ARG A 87 -2.82 -13.65 0.19
CA ARG A 87 -3.59 -13.27 -1.03
C ARG A 87 -4.06 -11.82 -1.00
N HIS A 88 -3.55 -11.02 -0.08
CA HIS A 88 -3.89 -9.61 0.05
C HIS A 88 -2.62 -8.76 -0.09
N SER A 89 -2.71 -7.70 -0.89
CA SER A 89 -1.76 -6.59 -0.85
C SER A 89 -2.33 -5.51 0.06
N ARG A 90 -1.65 -5.25 1.18
CA ARG A 90 -2.03 -4.20 2.13
C ARG A 90 -0.97 -3.12 2.13
N ILE A 91 -1.29 -1.96 1.53
CA ILE A 91 -0.41 -0.79 1.47
C ILE A 91 -0.88 0.23 2.50
N GLY A 92 -0.04 0.51 3.50
CA GLY A 92 -0.30 1.50 4.54
C GLY A 92 0.40 2.82 4.26
N PHE A 93 -0.37 3.89 4.13
CA PHE A 93 0.10 5.26 3.96
C PHE A 93 0.12 5.97 5.32
N GLY A 94 1.31 6.34 5.79
CA GLY A 94 1.48 7.06 7.05
C GLY A 94 1.10 8.54 6.94
N LYS A 95 0.40 9.07 7.94
CA LYS A 95 -0.09 10.47 7.91
C LYS A 95 1.02 11.49 7.74
N ASN A 96 2.17 11.27 8.38
CA ASN A 96 3.32 12.19 8.35
C ASN A 96 4.04 12.23 6.99
N GLN A 97 3.69 11.34 6.06
CA GLN A 97 4.34 11.16 4.77
C GLN A 97 3.43 11.53 3.60
N VAL A 98 2.20 12.00 3.88
CA VAL A 98 1.20 12.34 2.87
C VAL A 98 1.74 13.29 1.81
N THR A 99 2.50 14.32 2.20
CA THR A 99 3.11 15.25 1.23
C THR A 99 3.98 14.54 0.20
N GLY A 100 4.77 13.55 0.62
CA GLY A 100 5.60 12.74 -0.29
C GLY A 100 4.78 11.86 -1.21
N TYR A 101 3.72 11.22 -0.69
CA TYR A 101 2.82 10.41 -1.50
C TYR A 101 2.07 11.24 -2.54
N VAL A 102 1.56 12.42 -2.14
CA VAL A 102 0.85 13.34 -3.04
C VAL A 102 1.78 13.85 -4.14
N ALA A 103 3.02 14.22 -3.81
CA ALA A 103 4.01 14.63 -4.81
C ALA A 103 4.31 13.51 -5.83
N ALA A 104 4.38 12.25 -5.39
CA ALA A 104 4.56 11.10 -6.27
C ALA A 104 3.36 10.92 -7.22
N ILE A 105 2.14 11.03 -6.70
CA ILE A 105 0.91 10.91 -7.49
C ILE A 105 0.82 12.07 -8.50
N ASP A 106 1.15 13.30 -8.11
CA ASP A 106 1.11 14.45 -9.02
C ASP A 106 2.08 14.29 -10.18
N LYS A 107 3.29 13.81 -9.91
CA LYS A 107 4.26 13.49 -10.95
C LYS A 107 3.79 12.36 -11.86
N PHE A 108 3.11 11.33 -11.32
CA PHE A 108 2.46 10.31 -12.16
C PHE A 108 1.42 10.94 -13.09
N LEU A 109 0.54 11.79 -12.57
CA LEU A 109 -0.53 12.42 -13.37
C LEU A 109 0.05 13.30 -14.48
N GLU A 110 1.10 14.07 -14.18
CA GLU A 110 1.84 14.86 -15.17
C GLU A 110 2.45 13.97 -16.26
N TRP A 111 3.18 12.93 -15.86
CA TRP A 111 3.83 12.01 -16.79
C TRP A 111 2.82 11.23 -17.63
N ALA A 112 1.65 10.89 -17.08
CA ALA A 112 0.60 10.16 -17.79
C ALA A 112 0.03 11.00 -18.94
N THR A 113 -0.22 12.29 -18.68
CA THR A 113 -0.64 13.23 -19.73
C THR A 113 0.43 13.33 -20.82
N LEU A 114 1.69 13.59 -20.45
CA LEU A 114 2.78 13.74 -21.41
C LEU A 114 3.03 12.47 -22.24
N ALA A 115 3.01 11.30 -21.59
CA ALA A 115 3.22 10.02 -22.25
C ALA A 115 2.09 9.69 -23.23
N SER A 116 0.84 9.95 -22.86
CA SER A 116 -0.31 9.75 -23.75
C SER A 116 -0.28 10.66 -24.97
N GLU A 117 0.12 11.94 -24.81
CA GLU A 117 0.27 12.88 -25.93
C GLU A 117 1.36 12.45 -26.91
N ARG A 118 2.47 11.93 -26.38
CA ARG A 118 3.63 11.50 -27.17
C ARG A 118 3.54 10.05 -27.65
N LYS A 119 2.55 9.29 -27.16
CA LYS A 119 2.40 7.83 -27.35
C LYS A 119 3.61 7.04 -26.82
N ASP A 120 4.20 7.54 -25.73
CA ASP A 120 5.33 6.89 -25.08
C ASP A 120 4.84 5.75 -24.17
N ALA A 121 5.49 4.59 -24.25
CA ALA A 121 5.25 3.46 -23.35
C ALA A 121 6.53 3.11 -22.59
N PHE A 122 6.54 3.32 -21.26
CA PHE A 122 7.71 3.05 -20.43
C PHE A 122 7.34 2.70 -18.99
N THR A 123 8.31 2.14 -18.28
CA THR A 123 8.23 1.95 -16.82
C THR A 123 9.40 2.69 -16.16
N LYS A 124 9.09 3.56 -15.20
CA LYS A 124 10.12 4.37 -14.52
C LYS A 124 9.73 4.69 -13.09
N GLU A 125 10.67 4.55 -12.17
CA GLU A 125 10.49 4.95 -10.78
C GLU A 125 10.24 6.46 -10.70
N ILE A 126 9.21 6.85 -9.94
CA ILE A 126 8.84 8.23 -9.69
C ILE A 126 9.56 8.72 -8.42
N SER A 127 9.43 7.93 -7.35
CA SER A 127 9.97 8.21 -6.02
C SER A 127 9.88 6.99 -5.11
N SER A 128 10.67 6.99 -4.05
CA SER A 128 10.55 6.08 -2.93
C SER A 128 10.34 6.89 -1.64
N VAL A 129 9.19 6.69 -0.98
CA VAL A 129 8.82 7.46 0.22
C VAL A 129 9.02 6.58 1.46
N PRO A 130 9.94 6.94 2.38
CA PRO A 130 10.19 6.16 3.59
C PRO A 130 8.93 5.97 4.43
N THR A 131 8.84 4.80 5.04
CA THR A 131 7.89 4.43 6.08
C THR A 131 8.68 3.98 7.30
N GLY A 132 8.06 3.90 8.48
CA GLY A 132 8.78 3.48 9.70
C GLY A 132 9.44 2.09 9.64
N ARG A 133 9.13 1.26 8.62
CA ARG A 133 9.64 -0.11 8.47
C ARG A 133 10.14 -0.46 7.06
N GLY A 134 10.32 0.52 6.19
CA GLY A 134 10.64 0.31 4.77
C GLY A 134 10.35 1.55 3.95
N ALA A 135 9.91 1.41 2.71
CA ALA A 135 9.46 2.52 1.87
C ALA A 135 8.30 2.07 0.98
N LEU A 136 7.48 3.04 0.57
CA LEU A 136 6.56 2.85 -0.55
C LEU A 136 7.22 3.37 -1.82
N LYS A 137 7.44 2.47 -2.76
CA LYS A 137 7.94 2.78 -4.09
C LYS A 137 6.77 3.11 -5.01
N PHE A 138 6.85 4.28 -5.64
CA PHE A 138 5.90 4.75 -6.63
C PHE A 138 6.56 4.69 -8.00
N THR A 139 5.91 4.01 -8.93
CA THR A 139 6.44 3.75 -10.27
C THR A 139 5.39 4.15 -11.31
N PHE A 140 5.82 4.86 -12.35
CA PHE A 140 5.05 5.05 -13.56
C PHE A 140 5.14 3.78 -14.39
N HIS A 141 4.01 3.19 -14.76
CA HIS A 141 3.98 1.98 -15.57
C HIS A 141 2.99 2.12 -16.72
N SER A 142 3.48 2.02 -17.96
CA SER A 142 2.63 1.89 -19.15
C SER A 142 2.23 0.44 -19.38
N GLY A 143 0.92 0.16 -19.39
CA GLY A 143 0.40 -1.09 -19.95
C GLY A 143 0.40 -1.07 -21.49
N ASN A 144 0.27 0.11 -22.09
CA ASN A 144 0.49 0.39 -23.53
C ASN A 144 0.67 1.92 -23.73
N ASP A 145 0.64 2.40 -24.98
CA ASP A 145 0.79 3.81 -25.35
C ASP A 145 -0.41 4.71 -24.97
N ARG A 146 -1.50 4.11 -24.45
CA ARG A 146 -2.75 4.80 -24.05
C ARG A 146 -3.18 4.53 -22.62
N SER A 147 -2.53 3.59 -21.94
CA SER A 147 -2.93 3.12 -20.61
C SER A 147 -1.71 3.14 -19.71
N HIS A 148 -1.74 4.07 -18.75
CA HIS A 148 -0.70 4.28 -17.76
C HIS A 148 -1.26 4.12 -16.36
N PHE A 149 -0.44 3.55 -15.49
CA PHE A 149 -0.81 3.19 -14.14
C PHE A 149 0.24 3.71 -13.16
N LEU A 150 -0.24 4.20 -12.03
CA LEU A 150 0.58 4.38 -10.85
C LEU A 150 0.71 3.02 -10.17
N ALA A 151 1.91 2.45 -10.16
CA ALA A 151 2.20 1.26 -9.39
C ALA A 151 2.77 1.66 -8.02
N VAL A 152 2.16 1.16 -6.94
CA VAL A 152 2.61 1.36 -5.57
C VAL A 152 2.99 0.01 -4.97
N ALA A 153 4.26 -0.15 -4.59
CA ALA A 153 4.78 -1.37 -4.00
C ALA A 153 5.54 -1.07 -2.71
N TRP A 154 5.56 -2.04 -1.79
CA TRP A 154 6.38 -1.95 -0.59
C TRP A 154 7.81 -2.43 -0.87
N SER A 155 8.78 -1.69 -0.34
CA SER A 155 10.20 -2.01 -0.44
C SER A 155 10.86 -1.97 0.93
N ALA A 156 11.78 -2.89 1.20
CA ALA A 156 12.69 -2.80 2.35
C ALA A 156 14.03 -3.43 2.03
N MET A 157 15.10 -2.87 2.61
CA MET A 157 16.47 -3.38 2.49
C MET A 157 16.91 -3.63 1.03
N GLY A 158 16.50 -2.74 0.10
CA GLY A 158 16.83 -2.86 -1.32
C GLY A 158 15.94 -3.83 -2.12
N THR A 159 15.03 -4.55 -1.47
CA THR A 159 14.10 -5.49 -2.12
C THR A 159 12.71 -4.87 -2.23
N THR A 160 12.09 -4.94 -3.40
CA THR A 160 10.70 -4.53 -3.63
C THR A 160 9.84 -5.76 -3.90
N ILE A 161 8.64 -5.80 -3.32
CA ILE A 161 7.68 -6.89 -3.54
C ILE A 161 6.72 -6.47 -4.66
N ASP A 162 7.21 -6.46 -5.89
CA ASP A 162 6.45 -5.98 -7.07
C ASP A 162 5.21 -6.85 -7.37
N GLU A 163 5.23 -8.12 -6.99
CA GLU A 163 4.07 -9.03 -7.12
C GLU A 163 2.91 -8.64 -6.19
N LYS A 164 3.15 -7.78 -5.19
CA LYS A 164 2.12 -7.17 -4.34
C LYS A 164 1.86 -5.70 -4.71
N ALA A 165 2.39 -5.21 -5.83
CA ALA A 165 2.12 -3.85 -6.27
C ALA A 165 0.63 -3.66 -6.53
N GLN A 166 0.11 -2.52 -6.09
CA GLN A 166 -1.24 -2.07 -6.44
C GLN A 166 -1.13 -1.08 -7.61
N TYR A 167 -1.88 -1.31 -8.67
CA TYR A 167 -1.90 -0.43 -9.84
C TYR A 167 -3.16 0.44 -9.83
N PHE A 168 -2.99 1.72 -10.12
CA PHE A 168 -4.09 2.68 -10.20
C PHE A 168 -4.05 3.41 -11.53
N ASP A 169 -5.12 3.33 -12.32
CA ASP A 169 -5.30 4.21 -13.47
C ASP A 169 -5.37 5.69 -13.06
N ILE A 170 -5.47 6.60 -14.03
CA ILE A 170 -5.53 8.05 -13.79
C ILE A 170 -6.68 8.44 -12.84
N SER A 171 -7.86 7.82 -12.97
CA SER A 171 -9.02 8.14 -12.15
C SER A 171 -8.82 7.66 -10.71
N ASN A 172 -8.30 6.44 -10.53
CA ASN A 172 -8.05 5.84 -9.24
C ASN A 172 -6.84 6.48 -8.54
N ALA A 173 -5.84 6.95 -9.28
CA ALA A 173 -4.73 7.74 -8.72
C ALA A 173 -5.21 9.10 -8.19
N LYS A 174 -6.14 9.76 -8.89
CA LYS A 174 -6.79 10.99 -8.41
C LYS A 174 -7.61 10.73 -7.14
N GLU A 175 -8.36 9.63 -7.11
CA GLU A 175 -9.12 9.24 -5.92
C GLU A 175 -8.19 8.93 -4.74
N LEU A 176 -7.08 8.23 -4.96
CA LEU A 176 -6.06 7.98 -3.94
C LEU A 176 -5.49 9.30 -3.41
N LYS A 177 -5.13 10.25 -4.29
CA LYS A 177 -4.68 11.59 -3.89
C LYS A 177 -5.73 12.29 -3.02
N ARG A 178 -7.00 12.26 -3.42
CA ARG A 178 -8.11 12.86 -2.67
C ARG A 178 -8.22 12.26 -1.27
N LEU A 179 -8.16 10.93 -1.16
CA LEU A 179 -8.19 10.23 0.13
C LEU A 179 -7.00 10.59 1.02
N LEU A 180 -5.79 10.66 0.46
CA LEU A 180 -4.59 11.03 1.22
C LEU A 180 -4.66 12.47 1.73
N LEU A 181 -5.15 13.41 0.93
CA LEU A 181 -5.36 14.79 1.37
C LEU A 181 -6.42 14.86 2.48
N ALA A 182 -7.55 14.17 2.32
CA ALA A 182 -8.57 14.10 3.36
C ALA A 182 -8.06 13.43 4.64
N PHE A 183 -7.16 12.45 4.51
CA PHE A 183 -6.51 11.80 5.64
C PHE A 183 -5.59 12.76 6.40
N ALA A 184 -4.80 13.56 5.68
CA ALA A 184 -3.94 14.57 6.29
C ALA A 184 -4.74 15.66 7.02
N SER A 185 -5.92 16.05 6.50
CA SER A 185 -6.79 17.07 7.10
C SER A 185 -7.84 16.54 8.07
N ASP A 186 -7.79 15.25 8.45
CA ASP A 186 -8.78 14.60 9.33
C ASP A 186 -10.24 14.68 8.84
N SER A 187 -10.44 14.87 7.53
CA SER A 187 -11.77 15.09 6.93
C SER A 187 -12.34 13.83 6.26
N ILE A 188 -11.75 12.66 6.51
CA ILE A 188 -12.31 11.39 6.03
C ILE A 188 -13.61 11.10 6.79
N GLN A 189 -14.72 11.01 6.06
CA GLN A 189 -15.98 10.53 6.61
C GLN A 189 -15.86 9.06 7.00
N ARG A 190 -16.06 8.79 8.30
CA ARG A 190 -16.03 7.45 8.88
C ARG A 190 -17.46 6.93 8.90
N THR A 191 -17.72 5.80 8.25
CA THR A 191 -18.99 5.11 8.42
C THR A 191 -18.73 3.92 9.34
N ASN A 192 -19.23 3.98 10.56
CA ASN A 192 -19.23 2.83 11.46
C ASN A 192 -20.43 1.94 11.11
N ILE A 193 -20.24 1.06 10.12
CA ILE A 193 -21.29 0.16 9.62
C ILE A 193 -21.77 -0.78 10.74
N ASP A 194 -20.87 -1.23 11.61
CA ASP A 194 -21.20 -2.14 12.73
C ASP A 194 -22.09 -1.46 13.78
N SER A 195 -22.06 -0.14 13.88
CA SER A 195 -23.00 0.61 14.73
C SER A 195 -24.41 0.71 14.13
N ILE A 196 -24.54 0.51 12.81
CA ILE A 196 -25.78 0.68 12.05
C ILE A 196 -26.50 -0.67 11.84
N TYR A 197 -25.77 -1.75 11.52
CA TYR A 197 -26.34 -3.07 11.24
C TYR A 197 -25.98 -4.08 12.34
N LYS A 198 -26.81 -4.12 13.40
CA LYS A 198 -26.72 -5.08 14.51
C LYS A 198 -27.50 -6.37 14.23
#